data_AF-A0AAW9XEI0-F1
#
_entry.id   AF-A0AAW9XEI0-F1
#
_cell.length_a   1.000
_cell.length_b   1.000
_cell.length_c   1.000
_cell.angle_alpha   90.00
_cell.angle_beta   90.00
_cell.angle_gamma   90.00
#
_symmetry.space_group_name_H-M   'P 1'
#
loop_
_entity.id
_entity.type
_entity.pdbx_description
1 polymer ?
#
loop_
_entity_poly.entity_id
_entity_poly.type
_entity_poly.pdbx_seq_one_letter_code
_entity_poly.pdbx_strand_id
1 'polypeptide(L)'
;MVSCNNSRIEFNTINSNPAFQDEIRLKKEPYLLELLNQNYSYSDFRNEFFEIFNEIKSKNRDEFPFSCDNGANNCLKDQEITYNVIQKLVEKKVLNFYPISTLPLPENLPRQQVSFIRMNYQFFDQEKKLKLELEFGHFHSSQAHIVGHQIFSLSFKKN
;
A
#
# COMPACT_ATOMS: atom_id res chain seq x y z
N MET A 1 35.92 -9.51 -56.51
CA MET A 1 34.49 -9.28 -56.19
C MET A 1 34.22 -9.88 -54.82
N VAL A 2 33.67 -9.07 -53.93
CA VAL A 2 33.46 -9.34 -52.50
C VAL A 2 32.18 -10.17 -52.30
N SER A 3 32.14 -10.90 -51.17
CA SER A 3 30.93 -11.32 -50.41
C SER A 3 30.53 -12.79 -50.59
N CYS A 4 30.21 -13.61 -49.59
CA CYS A 4 29.91 -13.35 -48.17
C CYS A 4 30.26 -14.61 -47.33
N ASN A 5 30.83 -14.39 -46.14
CA ASN A 5 31.15 -15.41 -45.14
C ASN A 5 29.89 -16.13 -44.64
N ASN A 6 29.93 -17.47 -44.62
CA ASN A 6 29.05 -18.28 -43.80
C ASN A 6 29.58 -18.31 -42.35
N SER A 7 29.47 -17.19 -41.65
CA SER A 7 29.52 -17.18 -40.18
C SER A 7 28.09 -17.34 -39.69
N ARG A 8 27.69 -18.59 -39.38
CA ARG A 8 26.50 -18.86 -38.58
C ARG A 8 26.67 -18.15 -37.24
N ILE A 9 25.81 -17.17 -36.98
CA ILE A 9 25.65 -16.61 -35.65
C ILE A 9 24.90 -17.67 -34.86
N GLU A 10 25.66 -18.50 -34.14
CA GLU A 10 25.12 -19.32 -33.06
C GLU A 10 24.79 -18.36 -31.91
N PHE A 11 23.51 -18.10 -31.72
CA PHE A 11 23.05 -17.55 -30.45
C PHE A 11 23.25 -18.66 -29.42
N ASN A 12 24.34 -18.56 -28.65
CA ASN A 12 24.45 -19.29 -27.40
C ASN A 12 23.14 -19.08 -26.63
N THR A 13 22.55 -20.18 -26.17
CA THR A 13 21.44 -20.19 -25.24
C THR A 13 21.68 -19.12 -24.20
N ILE A 14 20.86 -18.07 -24.23
CA ILE A 14 20.79 -17.12 -23.14
C ILE A 14 20.39 -17.98 -21.95
N ASN A 15 21.36 -18.25 -21.08
CA ASN A 15 21.13 -18.64 -19.70
C ASN A 15 20.25 -17.52 -19.14
N SER A 16 18.94 -17.69 -19.26
CA SER A 16 17.95 -16.85 -18.60
C SER A 16 17.91 -17.28 -17.13
N ASN A 17 19.03 -17.10 -16.42
CA ASN A 17 18.92 -16.73 -15.03
C ASN A 17 18.37 -15.30 -15.06
N PRO A 18 17.14 -15.04 -14.59
CA PRO A 18 16.71 -13.67 -14.43
C PRO A 18 17.74 -12.96 -13.55
N ALA A 19 18.30 -11.90 -14.12
CA ALA A 19 19.28 -11.05 -13.47
C ALA A 19 18.72 -10.56 -12.12
N PHE A 20 19.56 -10.67 -11.09
CA PHE A 20 19.51 -9.96 -9.81
C PHE A 20 18.23 -9.13 -9.57
N GLN A 21 17.33 -9.66 -8.75
CA GLN A 21 16.62 -8.79 -7.83
C GLN A 21 17.38 -8.92 -6.52
N ASP A 22 18.14 -7.89 -6.16
CA ASP A 22 18.64 -7.77 -4.80
C ASP A 22 17.42 -7.99 -3.88
N GLU A 23 17.51 -8.97 -2.99
CA GLU A 23 16.57 -9.07 -1.87
C GLU A 23 16.62 -7.71 -1.18
N ILE A 24 15.58 -6.89 -1.38
CA ILE A 24 15.40 -5.68 -0.60
C ILE A 24 15.07 -6.19 0.80
N ARG A 25 16.12 -6.43 1.60
CA ARG A 25 15.99 -6.59 3.04
C ARG A 25 15.60 -5.23 3.59
N LEU A 26 14.31 -4.93 3.49
CA LEU A 26 13.71 -3.76 4.11
C LEU A 26 14.19 -3.73 5.57
N LYS A 27 14.69 -2.57 6.00
CA LYS A 27 14.88 -2.30 7.44
C LYS A 27 13.60 -2.73 8.15
N LYS A 28 13.74 -3.28 9.38
CA LYS A 28 12.64 -3.93 10.13
C LYS A 28 11.31 -3.18 10.07
N GLU A 29 11.31 -1.85 9.96
CA GLU A 29 10.14 -1.01 9.75
C GLU A 29 10.55 0.20 8.86
N PRO A 30 10.18 0.29 7.57
CA PRO A 30 10.64 1.38 6.69
C PRO A 30 9.87 2.71 6.84
N TYR A 31 8.70 2.69 7.48
CA TYR A 31 7.81 3.84 7.62
C TYR A 31 7.47 4.14 9.08
N LEU A 32 7.10 5.38 9.37
CA LEU A 32 6.50 5.76 10.65
C LEU A 32 5.12 6.35 10.42
N LEU A 33 4.16 5.91 11.23
CA LEU A 33 2.82 6.48 11.32
C LEU A 33 2.55 6.90 12.76
N GLU A 34 2.21 8.16 12.96
CA GLU A 34 1.97 8.73 14.29
C GLU A 34 0.84 9.77 14.30
N LEU A 35 0.26 10.01 15.47
CA LEU A 35 -0.67 11.11 15.69
C LEU A 35 0.09 12.43 15.71
N LEU A 36 -0.37 13.42 14.94
CA LEU A 36 0.23 14.75 14.92
C LEU A 36 -0.03 15.48 16.25
N ASN A 37 -1.21 15.28 16.84
CA ASN A 37 -1.53 15.72 18.20
C ASN A 37 -1.69 14.50 19.13
N GLN A 38 -0.78 14.36 20.08
CA GLN A 38 -0.77 13.25 21.06
C GLN A 38 -1.95 13.30 22.05
N ASN A 39 -2.70 14.39 22.10
CA ASN A 39 -3.92 14.54 22.90
C ASN A 39 -5.20 14.41 22.06
N TYR A 40 -5.10 14.06 20.78
CA TYR A 40 -6.26 13.83 19.93
C TYR A 40 -7.13 12.71 20.52
N SER A 41 -8.44 12.91 20.60
CA SER A 41 -9.35 11.97 21.27
C SER A 41 -9.52 10.68 20.45
N TYR A 42 -9.51 9.54 21.13
CA TYR A 42 -9.81 8.24 20.51
C TYR A 42 -11.19 8.20 19.85
N SER A 43 -12.21 8.74 20.53
CA SER A 43 -13.59 8.74 20.02
C SER A 43 -13.69 9.54 18.73
N ASP A 44 -13.09 10.73 18.74
CA ASP A 44 -13.15 11.67 17.62
C ASP A 44 -12.40 11.09 16.43
N PHE A 45 -11.26 10.44 16.70
CA PHE A 45 -10.45 9.82 15.66
C PHE A 45 -11.20 8.66 15.01
N ARG A 46 -11.79 7.78 15.83
CA ARG A 46 -12.54 6.62 15.35
C ARG A 46 -13.76 7.07 14.54
N ASN A 47 -14.48 8.09 14.99
CA ASN A 47 -15.63 8.63 14.28
C ASN A 47 -15.20 9.23 12.93
N GLU A 48 -14.18 10.08 12.92
CA GLU A 48 -13.67 10.70 11.69
C GLU A 48 -13.12 9.65 10.71
N PHE A 49 -12.43 8.62 11.20
CA PHE A 49 -11.98 7.48 10.40
C PHE A 49 -13.16 6.82 9.68
N PHE A 50 -14.23 6.47 10.40
CA PHE A 50 -15.39 5.79 9.81
C PHE A 50 -16.22 6.71 8.92
N GLU A 51 -16.30 8.00 9.22
CA GLU A 51 -16.95 8.99 8.35
C GLU A 51 -16.25 9.04 7.00
N ILE A 52 -14.93 9.21 6.98
CA ILE A 52 -14.13 9.24 5.76
C ILE A 52 -14.21 7.90 5.01
N PHE A 53 -14.14 6.78 5.74
CA PHE A 53 -14.24 5.45 5.15
C PHE A 53 -15.57 5.28 4.39
N ASN A 54 -16.69 5.62 5.02
CA ASN A 54 -18.01 5.49 4.42
C ASN A 54 -18.22 6.47 3.26
N GLU A 55 -17.67 7.69 3.35
CA GLU A 55 -17.67 8.67 2.25
C GLU A 55 -16.99 8.09 1.00
N ILE A 56 -15.76 7.56 1.14
CA ILE A 56 -15.02 6.97 0.02
C ILE A 56 -15.75 5.74 -0.51
N LYS A 57 -16.24 4.87 0.39
CA LYS A 57 -16.96 3.65 0.01
C LYS A 57 -18.24 3.95 -0.78
N SER A 58 -19.01 4.94 -0.34
CA SER A 58 -20.22 5.39 -1.06
C SER A 58 -19.84 5.94 -2.43
N LYS A 59 -18.87 6.86 -2.49
CA LYS A 59 -18.45 7.47 -3.76
C LYS A 59 -17.94 6.44 -4.78
N ASN A 60 -17.13 5.47 -4.33
CA ASN A 60 -16.66 4.38 -5.18
C ASN A 60 -17.81 3.52 -5.71
N ARG A 61 -18.83 3.26 -4.90
CA ARG A 61 -20.04 2.55 -5.34
C ARG A 61 -20.87 3.37 -6.33
N ASP A 62 -21.00 4.68 -6.10
CA ASP A 62 -21.76 5.57 -6.99
C ASP A 62 -21.09 5.74 -8.35
N GLU A 63 -19.75 5.81 -8.39
CA GLU A 63 -18.96 5.92 -9.62
C GLU A 63 -18.86 4.58 -10.38
N PHE A 64 -18.79 3.44 -9.66
CA PHE A 64 -18.59 2.12 -10.25
C PHE A 64 -19.60 1.07 -9.76
N PRO A 65 -20.94 1.30 -9.86
CA PRO A 65 -21.95 0.47 -9.23
C PRO A 65 -21.89 -0.99 -9.73
N PHE A 66 -21.81 -1.17 -11.05
CA PHE A 66 -21.71 -2.50 -11.66
C PHE A 66 -20.41 -3.23 -11.30
N SER A 67 -19.31 -2.51 -11.08
CA SER A 67 -18.05 -3.15 -10.69
C SER A 67 -18.10 -3.60 -9.23
N CYS A 68 -18.69 -2.78 -8.36
CA CYS A 68 -18.85 -3.11 -6.95
C CYS A 68 -19.87 -4.23 -6.72
N ASP A 69 -20.98 -4.25 -7.45
CA ASP A 69 -22.00 -5.30 -7.34
C ASP A 69 -21.50 -6.66 -7.86
N ASN A 70 -20.60 -6.66 -8.85
CA ASN A 70 -20.04 -7.89 -9.45
C ASN A 70 -18.65 -8.28 -8.90
N GLY A 71 -18.12 -7.54 -7.92
CA GLY A 71 -16.79 -7.80 -7.35
C GLY A 71 -15.63 -7.63 -8.35
N ALA A 72 -15.80 -6.78 -9.37
CA ALA A 72 -14.78 -6.53 -10.38
C ALA A 72 -13.63 -5.66 -9.84
N ASN A 73 -12.45 -5.79 -10.45
CA ASN A 73 -11.20 -5.15 -10.02
C ASN A 73 -11.23 -3.61 -9.92
N ASN A 74 -12.20 -2.95 -10.56
CA ASN A 74 -12.31 -1.49 -10.53
C ASN A 74 -13.01 -0.96 -9.27
N CYS A 75 -13.70 -1.82 -8.51
CA CYS A 75 -14.21 -1.43 -7.21
C CYS A 75 -13.12 -1.57 -6.17
N LEU A 76 -12.76 -0.47 -5.50
CA LEU A 76 -11.84 -0.51 -4.38
C LEU A 76 -12.33 -1.47 -3.28
N LYS A 77 -11.42 -2.33 -2.82
CA LYS A 77 -11.64 -3.18 -1.65
C LYS A 77 -11.51 -2.36 -0.38
N ASP A 78 -12.11 -2.85 0.70
CA ASP A 78 -12.06 -2.18 2.00
C ASP A 78 -10.63 -1.83 2.45
N GLN A 79 -9.64 -2.70 2.17
CA GLN A 79 -8.23 -2.43 2.49
C GLN A 79 -7.61 -1.29 1.68
N GLU A 80 -8.03 -1.11 0.44
CA GLU A 80 -7.58 -0.02 -0.42
C GLU A 80 -8.24 1.29 0.01
N ILE A 81 -9.51 1.22 0.41
CA ILE A 81 -10.24 2.35 1.03
C ILE A 81 -9.56 2.77 2.33
N THR A 82 -9.19 1.84 3.21
CA THR A 82 -8.47 2.14 4.45
C THR A 82 -7.17 2.89 4.21
N TYR A 83 -6.40 2.51 3.18
CA TYR A 83 -5.19 3.25 2.82
C TYR A 83 -5.51 4.70 2.46
N ASN A 84 -6.56 4.92 1.67
CA ASN A 84 -7.02 6.27 1.30
C ASN A 84 -7.53 7.06 2.51
N VAL A 85 -8.15 6.41 3.51
CA VAL A 85 -8.52 7.06 4.78
C VAL A 85 -7.28 7.59 5.49
N ILE A 86 -6.21 6.81 5.58
CA ILE A 86 -4.95 7.27 6.20
C ILE A 86 -4.37 8.47 5.44
N GLN A 87 -4.35 8.43 4.11
CA GLN A 87 -3.87 9.55 3.29
C GLN A 87 -4.70 10.82 3.54
N LYS A 88 -6.04 10.73 3.56
CA LYS A 88 -6.91 11.86 3.92
C LYS A 88 -6.65 12.38 5.35
N LEU A 89 -6.41 11.50 6.33
CA LEU A 89 -6.09 11.90 7.70
C LEU A 89 -4.71 12.58 7.80
N VAL A 90 -3.77 12.26 6.91
CA VAL A 90 -2.49 12.99 6.75
C VAL A 90 -2.72 14.37 6.15
N GLU A 91 -3.50 14.47 5.07
CA GLU A 91 -3.88 15.76 4.44
C GLU A 91 -4.58 16.70 5.44
N LYS A 92 -5.46 16.14 6.28
CA LYS A 92 -6.16 16.84 7.37
C LYS A 92 -5.28 17.16 8.59
N LYS A 93 -4.00 16.74 8.58
CA LYS A 93 -3.04 16.95 9.69
C LYS A 93 -3.45 16.28 11.01
N VAL A 94 -4.22 15.20 10.94
CA VAL A 94 -4.53 14.33 12.11
C VAL A 94 -3.39 13.34 12.32
N LEU A 95 -2.90 12.76 11.23
CA LEU A 95 -1.78 11.82 11.21
C LEU A 95 -0.54 12.44 10.54
N ASN A 96 0.61 11.89 10.88
CA ASN A 96 1.85 12.06 10.14
C ASN A 96 2.29 10.68 9.63
N PHE A 97 2.54 10.54 8.33
CA PHE A 97 2.98 9.30 7.69
C PHE A 97 4.17 9.59 6.79
N TYR A 98 5.34 9.04 7.12
CA TYR A 98 6.57 9.38 6.42
C TYR A 98 7.57 8.22 6.42
N PRO A 99 8.48 8.19 5.43
CA PRO A 99 9.54 7.21 5.40
C PRO A 99 10.63 7.54 6.42
N ILE A 100 11.07 6.54 7.18
CA ILE A 100 12.24 6.62 8.07
C ILE A 100 13.49 6.00 7.42
N SER A 101 13.34 5.48 6.22
CA SER A 101 14.40 4.96 5.38
C SER A 101 14.50 5.76 4.09
N THR A 102 15.46 5.42 3.23
CA THR A 102 15.57 6.00 1.88
C THR A 102 14.45 5.52 0.94
N LEU A 103 13.62 4.57 1.38
CA LEU A 103 12.49 4.09 0.60
C LEU A 103 11.36 5.14 0.64
N PRO A 104 10.86 5.63 -0.51
CA PRO A 104 9.73 6.54 -0.52
C PRO A 104 8.43 5.82 -0.10
N LEU A 105 7.38 6.58 0.20
CA LEU A 105 6.06 6.00 0.50
C LEU A 105 5.56 5.13 -0.68
N PRO A 106 4.75 4.09 -0.42
CA PRO A 106 4.35 3.12 -1.44
C PRO A 106 3.73 3.72 -2.70
N GLU A 107 2.94 4.78 -2.57
CA GLU A 107 2.28 5.52 -3.67
C GLU A 107 3.25 6.27 -4.57
N ASN A 108 4.46 6.53 -4.08
CA ASN A 108 5.52 7.23 -4.82
C ASN A 108 6.50 6.26 -5.49
N LEU A 109 6.32 4.95 -5.31
CA LEU A 109 7.09 3.94 -6.03
C LEU A 109 6.52 3.75 -7.46
N PRO A 110 7.36 3.37 -8.44
CA PRO A 110 6.89 3.11 -9.79
C PRO A 110 5.79 2.04 -9.82
N ARG A 111 4.78 2.21 -10.67
CA ARG A 111 3.64 1.27 -10.79
C ARG A 111 4.07 -0.17 -11.10
N GLN A 112 5.20 -0.35 -11.78
CA GLN A 112 5.78 -1.67 -12.08
C GLN A 112 6.26 -2.39 -10.81
N GLN A 113 6.65 -1.64 -9.77
CA GLN A 113 7.10 -2.18 -8.49
C GLN A 113 5.93 -2.30 -7.51
N VAL A 114 5.01 -1.34 -7.54
CA VAL A 114 3.83 -1.27 -6.68
C VAL A 114 2.59 -1.01 -7.52
N SER A 115 1.82 -2.07 -7.77
CA SER A 115 0.52 -2.01 -8.45
C SER A 115 -0.66 -2.15 -7.50
N PHE A 116 -0.42 -2.51 -6.23
CA PHE A 116 -1.44 -2.52 -5.19
C PHE A 116 -0.87 -2.03 -3.86
N ILE A 117 -1.73 -1.37 -3.09
CA ILE A 117 -1.46 -0.95 -1.72
C ILE A 117 -2.71 -1.26 -0.91
N ARG A 118 -2.55 -2.02 0.17
CA ARG A 118 -3.64 -2.48 1.03
C ARG A 118 -3.29 -2.17 2.47
N MET A 119 -4.28 -1.72 3.23
CA MET A 119 -4.12 -1.53 4.65
C MET A 119 -5.31 -2.13 5.39
N ASN A 120 -5.07 -3.14 6.23
CA ASN A 120 -6.09 -3.62 7.16
C ASN A 120 -6.08 -2.76 8.42
N TYR A 121 -7.23 -2.65 9.10
CA TYR A 121 -7.35 -1.93 10.35
C TYR A 121 -8.08 -2.76 11.42
N GLN A 122 -7.72 -2.53 12.69
CA GLN A 122 -8.42 -3.09 13.84
C GLN A 122 -8.40 -2.11 15.01
N PHE A 123 -9.58 -1.67 15.43
CA PHE A 123 -9.76 -0.85 16.62
C PHE A 123 -9.88 -1.73 17.88
N PHE A 124 -9.17 -1.34 18.93
CA PHE A 124 -9.19 -1.94 20.26
C PHE A 124 -9.78 -0.90 21.22
N ASP A 125 -11.11 -0.87 21.31
CA ASP A 125 -11.86 0.19 22.01
C ASP A 125 -11.49 0.28 23.51
N GLN A 126 -11.27 -0.85 24.19
CA GLN A 126 -10.88 -0.88 25.60
C GLN A 126 -9.46 -0.33 25.84
N GLU A 127 -8.55 -0.59 24.90
CA GLU A 127 -7.16 -0.13 24.96
C GLU A 127 -6.98 1.27 24.39
N LYS A 128 -8.03 1.84 23.77
CA LYS A 128 -7.99 3.08 22.99
C LYS A 128 -6.83 3.04 21.98
N LYS A 129 -6.79 1.99 21.16
CA LYS A 129 -5.71 1.71 20.21
C LYS A 129 -6.25 1.35 18.83
N LEU A 130 -5.52 1.74 17.79
CA LEU A 130 -5.71 1.30 16.41
C LEU A 130 -4.48 0.53 15.96
N LYS A 131 -4.67 -0.70 15.47
CA LYS A 131 -3.65 -1.45 14.72
C LYS A 131 -3.93 -1.31 13.24
N LEU A 132 -2.89 -1.03 12.46
CA LEU A 132 -2.94 -1.01 11.00
C LEU A 132 -1.91 -1.99 10.46
N GLU A 133 -2.21 -2.63 9.34
CA GLU A 133 -1.31 -3.55 8.66
C GLU A 133 -1.25 -3.18 7.19
N LEU A 134 -0.13 -2.59 6.79
CA LEU A 134 0.16 -2.17 5.43
C LEU A 134 0.85 -3.31 4.67
N GLU A 135 0.34 -3.59 3.49
CA GLU A 135 0.93 -4.51 2.52
C GLU A 135 0.90 -3.85 1.14
N PHE A 136 2.02 -3.87 0.43
CA PHE A 136 2.08 -3.33 -0.93
C PHE A 136 3.06 -4.13 -1.78
N GLY A 137 2.82 -4.09 -3.09
CA GLY A 137 3.60 -4.84 -4.05
C GLY A 137 2.94 -4.82 -5.42
N HIS A 138 3.24 -5.82 -6.22
CA HIS A 138 2.73 -5.91 -7.58
C HIS A 138 2.16 -7.29 -7.89
N PHE A 139 1.33 -7.38 -8.93
CA PHE A 139 0.87 -8.66 -9.45
C PHE A 139 1.84 -9.17 -10.52
N HIS A 140 2.26 -10.43 -10.40
CA HIS A 140 2.85 -11.18 -11.50
C HIS A 140 1.79 -12.15 -12.02
N SER A 141 1.24 -11.85 -13.20
CA SER A 141 0.01 -12.48 -13.70
C SER A 141 -1.17 -12.28 -12.73
N SER A 142 -1.59 -13.31 -12.00
CA SER A 142 -2.66 -13.26 -10.99
C SER A 142 -2.15 -13.40 -9.55
N GLN A 143 -0.86 -13.66 -9.36
CA GLN A 143 -0.27 -13.86 -8.04
C GLN A 143 0.25 -12.53 -7.49
N ALA A 144 -0.12 -12.20 -6.26
CA ALA A 144 0.41 -11.03 -5.56
C ALA A 144 1.83 -11.31 -5.07
N HIS A 145 2.77 -10.46 -5.45
CA HIS A 145 4.12 -10.44 -4.92
C HIS A 145 4.26 -9.26 -3.95
N ILE A 146 4.45 -9.57 -2.66
CA ILE A 146 4.55 -8.58 -1.60
C ILE A 146 5.97 -8.00 -1.61
N VAL A 147 6.08 -6.69 -1.80
CA VAL A 147 7.35 -5.95 -1.79
C VAL A 147 7.61 -5.37 -0.41
N GLY A 148 6.57 -4.98 0.31
CA GLY A 148 6.69 -4.51 1.69
C GLY A 148 5.47 -4.80 2.52
N HIS A 149 5.74 -5.03 3.80
CA HIS A 149 4.76 -5.32 4.85
C HIS A 149 5.19 -4.61 6.13
N GLN A 150 4.25 -3.93 6.79
CA GLN A 150 4.50 -3.30 8.07
C GLN A 150 3.23 -3.19 8.91
N ILE A 151 3.37 -3.42 10.22
CA ILE A 151 2.31 -3.24 11.19
C ILE A 151 2.55 -1.94 11.97
N PHE A 152 1.52 -1.11 12.09
CA PHE A 152 1.52 0.08 12.92
C PHE A 152 0.59 -0.10 14.11
N SER A 153 0.90 0.62 15.19
CA SER A 153 0.08 0.67 16.42
C SER A 153 -0.02 2.11 16.88
N LEU A 154 -1.18 2.72 16.71
CA LEU A 154 -1.50 4.03 17.24
C LEU A 154 -2.21 3.88 18.58
N SER A 155 -1.60 4.39 19.64
CA SER A 155 -2.18 4.40 20.99
C SER A 155 -2.60 5.82 21.35
N PHE A 156 -3.82 5.95 21.86
CA PHE A 156 -4.40 7.23 22.27
C PHE A 156 -4.31 7.35 23.79
N LYS A 157 -4.13 8.57 24.29
CA LYS A 157 -4.11 8.79 25.74
C LYS A 157 -5.44 8.36 26.35
N LYS A 158 -5.35 7.60 27.45
CA LYS A 158 -6.49 7.30 28.30
C LYS A 158 -6.84 8.57 29.07
N ASN A 159 -7.67 9.41 28.46
CA ASN A 159 -8.48 10.37 29.21
C ASN A 159 -9.50 9.62 30.06
#